data_AF-A0AA97AQ42-F1
#
_entry.id   AF-A0AA97AQ42-F1
#
_cell.length_a   1.000
_cell.length_b   1.000
_cell.length_c   1.000
_cell.angle_alpha   90.00
_cell.angle_beta   90.00
_cell.angle_gamma   90.00
#
_symmetry.space_group_name_H-M   'P 1'
#
loop_
_entity.id
_entity.type
_entity.pdbx_description
1 polymer ?
#
loop_
_entity_poly.entity_id
_entity_poly.type
_entity_poly.pdbx_seq_one_letter_code
_entity_poly.pdbx_strand_id
1 'polypeptide(L)'
;MLTKRAGLILIALMSLPIVILGAEKLESRRPSVASGCPDWVLSQTETSENLIHPEKVVVEPWQGRHNVFATFKIPEGYEANQFFVVTLKGSNPYCGTVTRSTPTSKGDRKVFGLFRTRTTLWVISKGQLNQLEEPSNWKLAIFKPS
;
A
#
# COMPACT_ATOMS: atom_id res chain seq x y z
N MET A 1 42.32 -32.14 18.96
CA MET A 1 41.05 -31.43 19.27
C MET A 1 40.98 -30.01 18.71
N LEU A 2 42.09 -29.28 18.57
CA LEU A 2 42.13 -27.90 18.04
C LEU A 2 41.60 -27.74 16.59
N THR A 3 41.92 -28.69 15.71
CA THR A 3 41.58 -28.63 14.28
C THR A 3 40.08 -28.77 13.98
N LYS A 4 39.33 -29.53 14.79
CA LYS A 4 37.87 -29.66 14.65
C LYS A 4 37.13 -28.37 15.04
N ARG A 5 37.65 -27.62 16.03
CA ARG A 5 37.09 -26.33 16.46
C ARG A 5 37.32 -25.24 15.41
N ALA A 6 38.50 -25.20 14.81
CA ALA A 6 38.80 -24.28 13.70
C ALA A 6 37.91 -24.52 12.46
N GLY A 7 37.66 -25.79 12.11
CA GLY A 7 36.77 -26.15 11.00
C GLY A 7 35.30 -25.72 11.21
N LEU A 8 34.77 -25.89 12.43
CA LEU A 8 33.42 -25.43 12.79
C LEU A 8 33.26 -23.90 12.73
N ILE A 9 34.29 -23.16 13.15
CA ILE A 9 34.31 -21.69 13.09
C ILE A 9 34.31 -21.21 11.64
N LEU A 10 35.10 -21.84 10.77
CA LEU A 10 35.13 -21.52 9.33
C LEU A 10 33.79 -21.81 8.64
N ILE A 11 33.13 -22.93 8.96
CA ILE A 11 31.80 -23.25 8.41
C ILE A 11 30.75 -22.23 8.87
N ALA A 12 30.79 -21.80 10.14
CA ALA A 12 29.87 -20.78 10.66
C ALA A 12 30.09 -19.39 10.02
N LEU A 13 31.36 -19.01 9.78
CA LEU A 13 31.69 -17.76 9.09
C LEU A 13 31.27 -17.77 7.63
N MET A 14 31.34 -18.93 6.95
CA MET A 14 30.95 -19.07 5.54
C MET A 14 29.42 -19.15 5.33
N SER A 15 28.66 -19.59 6.34
CA SER A 15 27.18 -19.65 6.26
C SER A 15 26.51 -18.33 6.62
N LEU A 16 27.13 -17.50 7.45
CA LEU A 16 26.65 -16.17 7.85
C LEU A 16 26.24 -15.27 6.67
N PRO A 17 27.05 -15.06 5.61
CA PRO A 17 26.68 -14.19 4.50
C PRO A 17 25.46 -14.71 3.72
N ILE A 18 25.29 -16.03 3.62
CA ILE A 18 24.13 -16.65 2.92
C ILE A 18 22.84 -16.38 3.70
N VAL A 19 22.91 -16.47 5.04
CA VAL A 19 21.77 -16.17 5.92
C VAL A 19 21.40 -14.69 5.84
N ILE A 20 22.39 -13.79 5.85
CA ILE A 20 22.16 -12.34 5.74
C ILE A 20 21.51 -11.98 4.39
N LEU A 21 22.06 -12.48 3.28
CA LEU A 21 21.52 -12.21 1.94
C LEU A 21 20.09 -12.78 1.77
N GLY A 22 19.81 -13.93 2.37
CA GLY A 22 18.49 -14.53 2.42
C GLY A 22 17.48 -13.68 3.21
N ALA A 23 17.91 -13.10 4.34
CA ALA A 23 17.07 -12.27 5.18
C ALA A 23 16.68 -10.95 4.49
N GLU A 24 17.63 -10.26 3.84
CA GLU A 24 17.37 -9.01 3.10
C GLU A 24 16.39 -9.21 1.94
N LYS A 25 16.54 -10.34 1.22
CA LYS A 25 15.64 -10.68 0.12
C LYS A 25 14.23 -11.02 0.59
N LEU A 26 14.09 -11.54 1.81
CA LEU A 26 12.78 -11.79 2.43
C LEU A 26 12.15 -10.49 2.95
N GLU A 27 12.97 -9.58 3.48
CA GLU A 27 12.56 -8.27 3.97
C GLU A 27 11.99 -7.39 2.84
N SER A 28 12.71 -7.31 1.71
CA SER A 28 12.25 -6.57 0.52
C SER A 28 10.97 -7.15 -0.10
N ARG A 29 10.64 -8.41 0.19
CA ARG A 29 9.39 -9.04 -0.24
C ARG A 29 8.24 -8.84 0.74
N ARG A 30 8.42 -8.11 1.85
CA ARG A 30 7.34 -7.85 2.80
C ARG A 30 6.21 -7.07 2.11
N PRO A 31 4.94 -7.46 2.31
CA PRO A 31 3.81 -6.79 1.67
C PRO A 31 3.69 -5.31 2.05
N SER A 32 4.22 -4.91 3.22
CA SER A 32 4.28 -3.52 3.66
C SER A 32 5.23 -2.67 2.84
N VAL A 33 6.41 -3.20 2.48
CA VAL A 33 7.42 -2.49 1.67
C VAL A 33 6.92 -2.34 0.24
N ALA A 34 6.33 -3.40 -0.32
CA ALA A 34 5.84 -3.42 -1.70
C ALA A 34 4.67 -2.45 -1.96
N SER A 35 3.96 -2.05 -0.91
CA SER A 35 2.90 -1.03 -0.95
C SER A 35 3.30 0.22 -0.17
N GLY A 36 4.59 0.43 0.11
CA GLY A 36 5.07 1.66 0.72
C GLY A 36 4.81 2.85 -0.21
N CYS A 37 4.46 3.98 0.37
CA CYS A 37 4.31 5.23 -0.38
C CYS A 37 5.68 5.86 -0.66
N PRO A 38 5.95 6.29 -1.90
CA PRO A 38 7.06 7.20 -2.17
C PRO A 38 6.88 8.53 -1.42
N ASP A 39 7.98 9.15 -1.01
CA ASP A 39 7.97 10.41 -0.26
C ASP A 39 7.17 11.51 -0.97
N TRP A 40 7.28 11.61 -2.29
CA TRP A 40 6.54 12.61 -3.07
C TRP A 40 5.01 12.43 -3.01
N VAL A 41 4.52 11.20 -2.88
CA VAL A 41 3.07 10.93 -2.72
C VAL A 41 2.62 11.37 -1.33
N LEU A 42 3.44 11.12 -0.31
CA LEU A 42 3.17 11.56 1.06
C LEU A 42 3.17 13.09 1.15
N SER A 43 4.18 13.76 0.61
CA SER A 43 4.25 15.22 0.57
C SER A 43 3.08 15.84 -0.20
N GLN A 44 2.64 15.25 -1.30
CA GLN A 44 1.44 15.70 -2.01
C GLN A 44 0.17 15.51 -1.18
N THR A 45 0.07 14.41 -0.43
CA THR A 45 -1.08 14.16 0.45
C THR A 45 -1.09 15.10 1.66
N GLU A 46 0.07 15.56 2.11
CA GLU A 46 0.19 16.54 3.20
C GLU A 46 -0.07 17.98 2.75
N THR A 47 0.33 18.33 1.51
CA THR A 47 0.23 19.69 0.97
C THR A 47 -1.01 19.94 0.12
N SER A 48 -1.69 18.91 -0.37
CA SER A 48 -2.91 19.07 -1.17
C SER A 48 -4.04 19.64 -0.32
N GLU A 49 -4.50 20.84 -0.70
CA GLU A 49 -5.70 21.45 -0.12
C GLU A 49 -6.97 20.65 -0.42
N ASN A 50 -6.93 19.82 -1.46
CA ASN A 50 -8.06 19.00 -1.90
C ASN A 50 -7.75 17.52 -1.71
N LEU A 51 -8.08 17.01 -0.52
CA LEU A 51 -8.07 15.59 -0.19
C LEU A 51 -9.50 15.08 -0.13
N ILE A 52 -9.75 13.96 -0.78
CA ILE A 52 -11.05 13.30 -0.73
C ILE A 52 -10.93 11.89 -0.15
N HIS A 53 -12.02 11.46 0.47
CA HIS A 53 -12.23 10.11 0.95
C HIS A 53 -13.11 9.34 -0.03
N PRO A 54 -13.01 8.00 -0.08
CA PRO A 54 -13.88 7.21 -0.93
C PRO A 54 -15.31 7.16 -0.38
N GLU A 55 -16.29 7.05 -1.27
CA GLU A 55 -17.70 6.81 -0.90
C GLU A 55 -17.93 5.36 -0.45
N LYS A 56 -17.08 4.45 -0.93
CA LYS A 56 -17.17 3.01 -0.65
C LYS A 56 -15.79 2.39 -0.62
N VAL A 57 -15.56 1.52 0.35
CA VAL A 57 -14.40 0.62 0.42
C VAL A 57 -14.91 -0.83 0.39
N VAL A 58 -14.24 -1.68 -0.37
CA VAL A 58 -14.47 -3.13 -0.42
C VAL A 58 -13.18 -3.82 -0.01
N VAL A 59 -13.26 -4.74 0.95
CA VAL A 59 -12.10 -5.47 1.49
C VAL A 59 -12.39 -6.98 1.46
N GLU A 60 -12.35 -7.57 0.27
CA GLU A 60 -12.65 -9.00 0.07
C GLU A 60 -11.46 -9.73 -0.59
N PRO A 61 -10.28 -9.78 0.06
CA PRO A 61 -9.06 -10.31 -0.55
C PRO A 61 -9.14 -11.80 -0.93
N TRP A 62 -10.06 -12.57 -0.34
CA TRP A 62 -10.30 -13.98 -0.66
C TRP A 62 -11.03 -14.20 -2.00
N GLN A 63 -11.68 -13.18 -2.55
CA GLN A 63 -12.35 -13.26 -3.85
C GLN A 63 -11.37 -13.08 -5.03
N GLY A 64 -10.06 -12.96 -4.76
CA GLY A 64 -9.01 -12.87 -5.78
C GLY A 64 -8.42 -11.47 -5.97
N ARG A 65 -7.75 -11.26 -7.12
CA ARG A 65 -7.13 -9.96 -7.44
C ARG A 65 -8.22 -8.91 -7.69
N HIS A 66 -7.94 -7.67 -7.31
CA HIS A 66 -8.83 -6.51 -7.51
C HIS A 66 -10.09 -6.44 -6.64
N ASN A 67 -10.31 -7.40 -5.73
CA ASN A 67 -11.42 -7.34 -4.75
C ASN A 67 -11.08 -6.59 -3.46
N VAL A 68 -10.04 -5.73 -3.52
CA VAL A 68 -9.76 -4.75 -2.48
C VAL A 68 -9.61 -3.40 -3.16
N PHE A 69 -10.63 -2.57 -3.03
CA PHE A 69 -10.69 -1.30 -3.74
C PHE A 69 -11.54 -0.26 -3.02
N ALA A 70 -11.28 0.99 -3.35
CA ALA A 70 -12.02 2.14 -2.90
C ALA A 70 -12.60 2.89 -4.11
N THR A 71 -13.83 3.38 -3.99
CA THR A 71 -14.49 4.17 -5.03
C THR A 71 -14.48 5.64 -4.62
N PHE A 72 -13.83 6.49 -5.41
CA PHE A 72 -13.75 7.92 -5.17
C PHE A 72 -14.62 8.68 -6.15
N LYS A 73 -15.29 9.72 -5.65
CA LYS A 73 -16.05 10.65 -6.45
C LYS A 73 -15.20 11.90 -6.69
N ILE A 74 -14.85 12.15 -7.94
CA ILE A 74 -14.03 13.29 -8.37
C ILE A 74 -14.98 14.40 -8.82
N PRO A 75 -14.92 15.60 -8.20
CA PRO A 75 -15.69 16.75 -8.62
C PRO A 75 -15.38 17.13 -10.08
N GLU A 76 -16.36 17.72 -10.76
CA GLU A 76 -16.16 18.27 -12.09
C GLU A 76 -15.01 19.30 -12.11
N GLY A 77 -14.19 19.26 -13.16
CA GLY A 77 -13.02 20.15 -13.30
C GLY A 77 -11.80 19.75 -12.46
N TYR A 78 -11.85 18.68 -11.68
CA TYR A 78 -10.68 18.14 -10.97
C TYR A 78 -10.19 16.84 -11.60
N GLU A 79 -8.90 16.58 -11.48
CA GLU A 79 -8.25 15.32 -11.78
C GLU A 79 -7.73 14.64 -10.50
N ALA A 80 -7.64 13.31 -10.55
CA ALA A 80 -7.14 12.51 -9.45
C ALA A 80 -5.65 12.22 -9.63
N ASN A 81 -4.92 12.18 -8.51
CA ASN A 81 -3.58 11.63 -8.49
C ASN A 81 -3.60 10.14 -8.91
N GLN A 82 -2.46 9.67 -9.42
CA GLN A 82 -2.25 8.27 -9.80
C GLN A 82 -2.23 7.33 -8.59
N PHE A 83 -1.95 7.85 -7.39
CA PHE A 83 -1.90 7.08 -6.16
C PHE A 83 -2.88 7.62 -5.11
N PHE A 84 -3.38 6.71 -4.28
CA PHE A 84 -4.09 7.03 -3.04
C PHE A 84 -3.30 6.46 -1.86
N VAL A 85 -3.49 7.06 -0.69
CA VAL A 85 -2.80 6.70 0.55
C VAL A 85 -3.78 6.06 1.52
N VAL A 86 -3.34 5.01 2.22
CA VAL A 86 -4.04 4.34 3.31
C VAL A 86 -3.21 4.48 4.57
N THR A 87 -3.76 5.18 5.57
CA THR A 87 -3.10 5.41 6.85
C THR A 87 -3.76 4.56 7.92
N LEU A 88 -3.02 3.60 8.47
CA LEU A 88 -3.48 2.74 9.56
C LEU A 88 -2.72 3.09 10.84
N LYS A 89 -3.42 3.08 11.98
CA LYS A 89 -2.80 3.37 13.29
C LYS A 89 -1.70 2.35 13.58
N GLY A 90 -0.52 2.86 13.94
CA GLY A 90 0.65 2.05 14.27
C GLY A 90 1.34 1.41 13.06
N SER A 91 1.16 1.96 11.86
CA SER A 91 1.82 1.49 10.64
C SER A 91 2.24 2.66 9.75
N ASN A 92 3.30 2.45 8.96
CA ASN A 92 3.64 3.39 7.90
C ASN A 92 2.50 3.43 6.85
N PRO A 93 2.27 4.58 6.19
CA PRO A 93 1.23 4.69 5.18
C PRO A 93 1.48 3.73 4.00
N TYR A 94 0.39 3.18 3.48
CA TYR A 94 0.41 2.33 2.29
C TYR A 94 -0.15 3.07 1.09
N CYS A 95 0.36 2.77 -0.10
CA CYS A 95 -0.12 3.34 -1.35
C CYS A 95 -0.78 2.27 -2.21
N GLY A 96 -1.87 2.65 -2.87
CA GLY A 96 -2.46 1.90 -3.97
C GLY A 96 -2.58 2.76 -5.22
N THR A 97 -3.01 2.13 -6.31
CA THR A 97 -3.06 2.78 -7.63
C THR A 97 -4.47 3.15 -8.01
N VAL A 98 -4.65 4.35 -8.54
CA VAL A 98 -5.93 4.79 -9.12
C VAL A 98 -6.02 4.33 -10.57
N THR A 99 -7.16 3.72 -10.93
CA THR A 99 -7.47 3.33 -12.30
C THR A 99 -8.49 4.29 -12.90
N ARG A 100 -8.42 4.49 -14.23
CA ARG A 100 -9.21 5.51 -14.93
C ARG A 100 -10.70 5.20 -14.95
N SER A 101 -11.44 6.30 -15.03
CA SER A 101 -12.85 6.46 -14.67
C SER A 101 -13.85 5.84 -15.64
N THR A 102 -14.98 5.41 -15.09
CA THR A 102 -16.26 5.38 -15.81
C THR A 102 -16.94 6.75 -15.68
N PRO A 103 -17.38 7.41 -16.77
CA PRO A 103 -18.20 8.62 -16.69
C PRO A 103 -19.45 8.35 -15.87
N THR A 104 -19.86 9.29 -15.00
CA THR A 104 -21.18 9.23 -14.37
C THR A 104 -22.12 10.23 -15.05
N SER A 105 -23.42 9.97 -14.99
CA SER A 105 -24.45 10.79 -15.65
C SER A 105 -24.60 12.22 -15.10
N LYS A 106 -23.85 12.60 -14.04
CA LYS A 106 -24.02 13.86 -13.30
C LYS A 106 -22.81 14.81 -13.36
N GLY A 107 -21.94 14.71 -14.36
CA GLY A 107 -20.74 15.56 -14.48
C GLY A 107 -19.57 15.15 -13.58
N ASP A 108 -19.85 14.53 -12.43
CA ASP A 108 -18.84 13.92 -11.57
C ASP A 108 -18.23 12.66 -12.20
N ARG A 109 -16.96 12.36 -11.91
CA ARG A 109 -16.28 11.13 -12.38
C ARG A 109 -16.04 10.20 -11.22
N LYS A 110 -16.25 8.90 -11.43
CA LYS A 110 -15.87 7.87 -10.46
C LYS A 110 -14.55 7.25 -10.86
N VAL A 111 -13.63 7.15 -9.91
CA VAL A 111 -12.37 6.43 -10.08
C VAL A 111 -12.24 5.33 -9.03
N PHE A 112 -11.53 4.26 -9.38
CA PHE A 112 -11.30 3.13 -8.49
C PHE A 112 -9.85 3.12 -8.03
N GLY A 113 -9.63 3.21 -6.73
CA GLY A 113 -8.35 2.96 -6.10
C GLY A 113 -8.19 1.48 -5.79
N LEU A 114 -7.28 0.80 -6.48
CA LEU A 114 -6.97 -0.60 -6.25
C LEU A 114 -5.87 -0.76 -5.19
N PHE A 115 -6.14 -1.59 -4.18
CA PHE A 115 -5.17 -1.92 -3.15
C PHE A 115 -4.65 -3.35 -3.32
N ARG A 116 -3.39 -3.59 -2.99
CA ARG A 116 -2.77 -4.90 -3.20
C ARG A 116 -3.33 -5.93 -2.24
N THR A 117 -3.98 -6.97 -2.77
CA THR A 117 -4.52 -8.11 -2.00
C THR A 117 -3.51 -8.69 -0.99
N ARG A 118 -2.23 -8.82 -1.37
CA ARG A 118 -1.18 -9.35 -0.49
C ARG A 118 -0.91 -8.44 0.72
N THR A 119 -0.97 -7.12 0.52
CA THR A 119 -0.84 -6.14 1.62
C THR A 119 -2.08 -6.17 2.49
N THR A 120 -3.27 -6.30 1.90
CA THR A 120 -4.52 -6.47 2.65
C THR A 120 -4.48 -7.68 3.58
N LEU A 121 -4.10 -8.85 3.06
CA LEU A 121 -3.98 -10.07 3.87
C LEU A 121 -2.97 -9.91 5.02
N TRP A 122 -1.84 -9.23 4.74
CA TRP A 122 -0.86 -8.92 5.78
C TRP A 122 -1.45 -8.02 6.87
N VAL A 123 -2.12 -6.94 6.50
CA VAL A 123 -2.76 -6.02 7.45
C VAL A 123 -3.89 -6.71 8.24
N ILE A 124 -4.69 -7.57 7.60
CA ILE A 124 -5.71 -8.39 8.28
C ILE A 124 -5.05 -9.33 9.29
N SER A 125 -3.91 -9.94 8.97
CA SER A 125 -3.18 -10.79 9.93
C SER A 125 -2.67 -10.03 11.15
N LYS A 126 -2.60 -8.70 11.08
CA LYS A 126 -2.29 -7.80 12.21
C LYS A 126 -3.53 -7.33 12.98
N GLY A 127 -4.72 -7.82 12.64
CA GLY A 127 -5.98 -7.44 13.28
C GLY A 127 -6.52 -6.08 12.86
N GLN A 128 -6.04 -5.52 11.74
CA GLN A 128 -6.39 -4.16 11.29
C GLN A 128 -7.49 -4.13 10.20
N LEU A 129 -8.31 -5.18 10.07
CA LEU A 129 -9.40 -5.24 9.08
C LEU A 129 -10.35 -4.05 9.19
N ASN A 130 -10.85 -3.75 10.40
CA ASN A 130 -11.77 -2.63 10.63
C ASN A 130 -11.17 -1.28 10.20
N GLN A 131 -9.85 -1.11 10.31
CA GLN A 131 -9.19 0.11 9.87
C GLN A 131 -9.07 0.16 8.34
N LEU A 132 -8.92 -0.97 7.66
CA LEU A 132 -8.96 -1.02 6.20
C LEU A 132 -10.35 -0.72 5.65
N GLU A 133 -11.41 -1.16 6.33
CA GLU A 133 -12.79 -0.94 5.88
C GLU A 133 -13.26 0.50 6.10
N GLU A 134 -12.62 1.23 7.02
CA GLU A 134 -12.94 2.61 7.37
C GLU A 134 -12.51 3.59 6.26
N PRO A 135 -13.44 4.25 5.54
CA PRO A 135 -13.13 5.15 4.43
C PRO A 135 -12.25 6.33 4.81
N SER A 136 -12.36 6.83 6.05
CA SER A 136 -11.55 7.97 6.52
C SER A 136 -10.05 7.69 6.57
N ASN A 137 -9.65 6.41 6.58
CA ASN A 137 -8.24 6.01 6.51
C ASN A 137 -7.67 6.04 5.08
N TRP A 138 -8.52 6.25 4.06
CA TRP A 138 -8.13 6.30 2.66
C TRP A 138 -8.21 7.72 2.15
N LYS A 139 -7.12 8.22 1.56
CA LYS A 139 -7.01 9.60 1.07
C LYS A 139 -6.55 9.60 -0.38
N LEU A 140 -7.22 10.39 -1.21
CA LEU A 140 -6.82 10.66 -2.58
C LEU A 140 -6.68 12.16 -2.77
N ALA A 141 -5.51 12.60 -3.23
CA ALA A 141 -5.29 13.98 -3.63
C ALA A 141 -5.91 14.23 -5.01
N ILE A 142 -6.59 15.37 -5.15
CA ILE A 142 -7.13 15.85 -6.41
C ILE A 142 -6.58 17.24 -6.73
N PHE A 143 -6.47 17.55 -8.01
CA PHE A 143 -5.93 18.83 -8.47
C PHE A 143 -6.74 19.35 -9.66
N LYS A 144 -6.78 20.66 -9.82
CA LYS A 144 -7.36 21.27 -11.01
C LYS A 144 -6.29 21.32 -12.09
N PRO A 145 -6.49 20.70 -13.27
CA PRO A 145 -5.56 20.85 -14.38
C PRO A 145 -5.54 22.33 -14.81
N SER A 146 -4.34 22.87 -15.02
CA SER A 146 -4.08 24.23 -15.48
C SER A 146 -4.39 24.41 -16.96
#